data_AF-A0A842V798-F1
#
_entry.id   AF-A0A842V798-F1
#
_cell.length_a   1.000
_cell.length_b   1.000
_cell.length_c   1.000
_cell.angle_alpha   90.00
_cell.angle_beta   90.00
_cell.angle_gamma   90.00
#
_symmetry.space_group_name_H-M   'P 1'
#
loop_
_entity.id
_entity.type
_entity.pdbx_description
1 polymer ?
#
loop_
_entity_poly.entity_id
_entity_poly.type
_entity_poly.pdbx_seq_one_letter_code
_entity_poly.pdbx_strand_id
1 'polypeptide(L)' 'MIECESNIRKWGNSFGIIIPKDIMEKEHIKEDEKVRFMIIRDSKVLKETFGMLKGRLRKSGQEIKDQTRKELYNE' A
#
# COMPACT_ATOMS: atom_id res chain seq x y z
N MET A 1 -6.27 15.56 -7.52
CA MET A 1 -5.86 14.16 -7.26
C MET A 1 -7.04 13.49 -6.59
N ILE A 2 -7.62 12.47 -7.20
CA ILE A 2 -8.79 11.76 -6.67
C ILE A 2 -8.26 10.52 -5.95
N GLU A 3 -8.61 10.37 -4.68
CA GLU A 3 -8.23 9.22 -3.86
C GLU A 3 -9.52 8.55 -3.37
N CYS A 4 -9.65 7.25 -3.63
CA CYS A 4 -10.77 6.44 -3.17
C CYS A 4 -10.29 5.02 -2.85
N GLU A 5 -10.79 4.46 -1.77
CA GLU A 5 -10.53 3.07 -1.41
C GLU A 5 -11.62 2.16 -1.98
N SER A 6 -11.24 1.15 -2.75
CA SER A 6 -12.19 0.17 -3.30
C SER A 6 -11.54 -1.19 -3.49
N ASN A 7 -12.37 -2.22 -3.53
CA ASN A 7 -11.92 -3.58 -3.74
C ASN A 7 -11.80 -3.90 -5.23
N ILE A 8 -10.66 -4.45 -5.62
CA ILE A 8 -10.45 -4.99 -6.97
C ILE A 8 -11.28 -6.27 -7.12
N ARG A 9 -12.06 -6.37 -8.20
CA ARG A 9 -12.90 -7.54 -8.52
C ARG A 9 -12.56 -8.09 -9.91
N LYS A 10 -12.75 -9.40 -10.10
CA LYS A 10 -12.60 -10.05 -11.40
C LYS A 10 -13.87 -9.85 -12.24
N TRP A 11 -13.71 -9.37 -13.47
CA TRP A 11 -14.75 -9.25 -14.48
C TRP A 11 -14.30 -9.99 -15.74
N GLY A 12 -14.85 -11.19 -15.97
CA GLY A 12 -14.44 -12.04 -17.08
C GLY A 12 -12.95 -12.39 -17.01
N ASN A 13 -12.19 -11.98 -18.02
CA ASN A 13 -10.73 -12.16 -18.10
C ASN A 13 -9.93 -10.93 -17.62
N SER A 14 -10.56 -10.01 -16.90
CA SER A 14 -9.92 -8.77 -16.45
C SER A 14 -10.21 -8.50 -14.97
N PHE A 15 -9.48 -7.55 -14.40
CA PHE A 15 -9.76 -7.01 -13.07
C PHE A 15 -10.24 -5.56 -13.19
N GLY A 16 -11.24 -5.20 -12.41
CA GLY A 16 -11.81 -3.86 -12.35
C GLY A 16 -11.93 -3.37 -10.91
N ILE A 17 -12.07 -2.06 -10.75
CA ILE A 17 -12.40 -1.40 -9.49
C ILE A 17 -13.76 -0.74 -9.63
N ILE A 18 -14.55 -0.74 -8.57
CA ILE A 18 -15.85 -0.05 -8.54
C ILE A 18 -15.60 1.31 -7.90
N ILE A 19 -15.81 2.39 -8.65
CA ILE A 19 -15.71 3.76 -8.15
C ILE A 19 -17.11 4.19 -7.68
N PRO A 20 -17.26 4.69 -6.45
CA PRO A 20 -18.51 5.26 -5.97
C PRO A 20 -19.08 6.34 -6.90
N LYS A 21 -20.40 6.32 -7.11
CA LYS A 21 -21.08 7.20 -8.08
C LYS A 21 -20.99 8.68 -7.71
N ASP A 22 -21.03 8.99 -6.41
CA ASP A 22 -20.87 10.32 -5.85
C ASP A 22 -19.53 10.96 -6.22
N ILE A 23 -18.45 10.18 -6.24
CA ILE A 23 -17.12 10.65 -6.68
C ILE A 23 -17.15 10.94 -8.19
N MET A 24 -17.74 10.05 -8.98
CA MET A 24 -17.85 10.24 -10.44
C MET A 24 -18.64 11.50 -10.80
N GLU A 25 -19.76 11.74 -10.11
CA GLU A 25 -20.60 12.92 -10.31
C GLU A 25 -19.90 14.21 -9.89
N LYS A 26 -19.25 14.22 -8.73
CA LYS A 26 -18.52 15.38 -8.20
C LYS A 26 -17.36 15.81 -9.10
N GLU A 27 -16.66 14.85 -9.69
CA GLU A 27 -15.50 15.09 -10.55
C GLU A 27 -15.89 15.17 -12.04
N HIS A 28 -17.19 15.11 -12.34
CA HIS A 28 -17.76 15.16 -13.69
C HIS A 28 -17.19 14.13 -14.67
N ILE A 29 -16.76 12.98 -14.16
CA ILE A 29 -16.20 11.88 -14.95
C ILE A 29 -17.35 11.07 -15.55
N LYS A 30 -17.28 10.79 -16.84
CA LYS A 30 -18.32 10.04 -17.57
C LYS A 30 -17.92 8.60 -17.84
N GLU A 31 -18.92 7.78 -18.13
CA GLU A 31 -18.70 6.44 -18.68
C GLU A 31 -17.87 6.52 -19.99
N ASP A 32 -17.10 5.47 -20.27
CA ASP A 32 -16.20 5.34 -21.44
C ASP A 32 -15.04 6.34 -21.53
N GLU A 33 -14.83 7.18 -20.51
CA GLU A 33 -13.68 8.06 -20.44
C GLU A 33 -12.41 7.29 -20.08
N LYS A 34 -11.32 7.56 -20.80
CA LYS A 34 -10.02 6.93 -20.53
C LYS A 34 -9.32 7.61 -19.36
N VAL A 35 -9.25 6.91 -18.23
CA VAL A 35 -8.56 7.36 -17.02
C VAL A 35 -7.24 6.62 -16.79
N ARG A 36 -6.28 7.27 -16.14
CA ARG A 36 -5.03 6.66 -15.67
C ARG A 36 -5.08 6.50 -14.16
N PHE A 37 -4.72 5.32 -13.67
CA PHE A 37 -4.69 5.02 -12.24
C PHE A 37 -3.25 4.93 -11.74
N MET A 38 -3.02 5.40 -10.51
CA MET A 38 -1.81 5.14 -9.75
C MET A 38 -2.16 4.17 -8.63
N ILE A 39 -1.47 3.03 -8.58
CA ILE A 39 -1.71 2.01 -7.56
C ILE A 39 -0.63 2.15 -6.48
N ILE A 40 -1.03 2.55 -5.29
CA ILE A 40 -0.17 2.57 -4.11
C ILE A 40 -0.43 1.28 -3.33
N ARG A 41 0.62 0.55 -2.97
CA ARG A 41 0.52 -0.65 -2.13
C ARG A 41 1.05 -0.31 -0.74
N ASP A 42 0.26 -0.60 0.28
CA ASP A 42 0.75 -0.52 1.66
C ASP A 42 1.91 -1.51 1.83
N SER A 43 3.10 -0.98 2.04
CA SER A 43 4.27 -1.78 2.38
C SER A 43 4.13 -2.21 3.84
N LYS A 44 3.68 -3.46 4.06
CA LYS A 44 3.69 -4.10 5.39
C LYS A 44 5.09 -4.38 5.93
N VAL A 45 6.14 -3.75 5.38
CA VAL A 45 7.54 -3.95 5.74
C VAL A 45 7.74 -3.77 7.25
N LEU A 46 7.07 -2.78 7.87
CA LEU A 46 7.10 -2.61 9.33
C LEU A 46 6.43 -3.76 10.09
N LYS A 47 5.28 -4.26 9.62
CA LYS A 47 4.55 -5.34 10.32
C LYS A 47 5.29 -6.69 10.21
N GLU A 48 5.96 -6.92 9.08
CA GLU A 48 6.77 -8.11 8.83
C GLU A 48 8.10 -8.07 9.58
N THR A 49 8.78 -6.91 9.62
CA THR A 49 10.01 -6.73 10.41
C THR A 49 9.75 -6.84 11.91
N PHE A 50 8.68 -6.26 12.45
CA PHE A 50 8.29 -6.43 13.86
C PHE A 50 7.87 -7.87 14.18
N GLY A 51 7.22 -8.57 13.26
CA GLY A 51 6.90 -10.00 13.39
C GLY A 51 8.16 -10.89 13.47
N MET A 52 9.17 -10.62 12.65
CA MET A 52 10.47 -11.29 12.71
C MET A 52 11.26 -10.91 13.97
N LEU A 53 11.17 -9.66 14.43
CA LEU A 53 11.83 -9.19 15.65
C LEU A 53 11.33 -9.95 16.89
N LYS A 54 10.00 -10.16 16.98
CA LYS A 54 9.39 -10.90 18.10
C LYS A 54 9.87 -12.35 18.18
N GLY A 55 10.20 -12.98 17.06
CA GLY A 55 10.83 -14.31 17.00
C GLY A 55 12.34 -14.33 17.26
N ARG A 56 13.01 -13.17 17.17
CA ARG A 56 14.47 -13.01 17.39
C ARG A 56 14.83 -12.27 18.69
N LEU A 57 13.88 -12.11 19.63
CA LEU A 57 14.05 -11.52 20.98
C LEU A 57 15.03 -12.29 21.91
N ARG A 58 16.01 -12.98 21.35
CA ARG A 58 17.22 -13.43 22.05
C ARG A 58 18.39 -12.46 21.87
N LYS A 59 18.22 -11.41 21.06
CA LYS A 59 19.21 -10.34 20.86
C LYS A 59 18.82 -9.08 21.61
N SER A 60 19.81 -8.41 22.21
CA SER A 60 19.56 -7.27 23.11
C SER A 60 19.04 -6.06 22.32
N GLY A 61 18.20 -5.23 22.92
CA GLY A 61 17.62 -4.05 22.25
C GLY A 61 18.68 -3.06 21.71
N GLN A 62 19.91 -3.13 22.21
CA GLN A 62 21.06 -2.36 21.73
C GLN A 62 21.49 -2.76 20.32
N GLU A 63 21.56 -4.07 20.04
CA GLU A 63 22.01 -4.60 18.74
C GLU A 63 21.03 -4.26 17.61
N ILE A 64 19.73 -4.24 17.93
CA ILE A 64 18.67 -3.88 16.99
C ILE A 64 18.78 -2.40 16.61
N LYS A 65 18.96 -1.52 17.61
CA LYS A 65 19.15 -0.08 17.40
C LYS A 65 20.38 0.21 16.53
N ASP A 66 21.47 -0.52 16.74
CA ASP A 66 22.70 -0.34 15.96
C ASP A 66 22.58 -0.90 14.53
N GLN A 67 21.85 -2.00 14.31
CA GLN A 67 21.54 -2.49 12.96
C GLN A 67 20.65 -1.52 12.18
N THR A 68 19.57 -1.00 12.79
CA THR A 68 18.68 -0.04 12.14
C THR A 68 19.40 1.25 11.77
N ARG A 69 20.31 1.73 12.63
CA ARG A 69 21.16 2.90 12.30
C ARG A 69 22.11 2.62 11.14
N LYS A 70 22.60 1.39 11.00
CA LYS A 70 23.52 1.03 9.90
C LYS A 70 22.79 0.88 8.57
N GLU A 71 21.53 0.47 8.58
CA GLU A 71 20.69 0.34 7.38
C GLU A 71 20.16 1.71 6.90
N LEU A 72 19.77 2.62 7.80
CA LEU A 72 19.23 3.93 7.41
C LEU A 72 20.25 4.92 6.81
N TYR A 73 21.54 4.74 7.09
CA TYR A 73 22.60 5.69 6.70
C TYR A 73 23.59 5.12 5.66
N ASN A 74 23.31 3.94 5.09
CA ASN A 74 24.09 3.35 4.00
C ASN A 74 23.22 3.18 2.73
N GLU A 75 22.66 4.29 2.25
CA GLU A 75 22.36 4.52 0.82
C GLU A 75 23.25 5.67 0.33
#